data_AF-A0AAE1P448-F1
#
_entry.id   AF-A0AAE1P448-F1
#
_cell.length_a   1.000
_cell.length_b   1.000
_cell.length_c   1.000
_cell.angle_alpha   90.00
_cell.angle_beta   90.00
_cell.angle_gamma   90.00
#
_symmetry.space_group_name_H-M   'P 1'
#
loop_
_entity.id
_entity.type
_entity.pdbx_description
1 polymer ?
#
loop_
_entity_poly.entity_id
_entity_poly.type
_entity_poly.pdbx_seq_one_letter_code
_entity_poly.pdbx_strand_id
1 'polypeptide(L)' 'MCVNQKDFKMKDVFGTDYYTEDSDVCVAAVHAGKLWEEGGAVEITRFNEATTINGTLKNRIVSKSRE' A
#
# COMPACT_ATOMS: atom_id res chain seq x y z
N MET A 1 -12.24 6.61 -2.54
CA MET A 1 -11.48 7.81 -2.93
C MET A 1 -10.53 8.17 -1.81
N CYS A 2 -9.26 8.40 -2.12
CA CYS A 2 -8.23 8.79 -1.16
C CYS A 2 -8.11 10.30 -1.13
N VAL A 3 -8.02 10.89 0.05
CA VAL A 3 -7.84 12.33 0.25
C VAL A 3 -6.52 12.59 0.95
N ASN A 4 -5.81 13.66 0.57
CA ASN A 4 -4.58 14.18 1.14
C ASN A 4 -4.13 13.48 2.45
N GLN A 5 -3.28 12.46 2.31
CA GLN A 5 -2.90 11.58 3.41
C GLN A 5 -1.61 12.10 4.04
N LYS A 6 -1.65 13.21 4.79
CA LYS A 6 -0.46 13.73 5.49
C LYS A 6 0.16 12.76 6.52
N ASP A 7 -0.54 11.67 6.84
CA ASP A 7 -0.16 10.70 7.86
C ASP A 7 0.29 9.34 7.31
N PHE A 8 0.88 9.28 6.11
CA PHE A 8 1.47 8.06 5.54
C PHE A 8 2.40 7.31 6.52
N LYS A 9 3.00 8.03 7.47
CA LYS A 9 3.96 7.50 8.44
C LYS A 9 3.35 6.65 9.55
N MET A 10 2.04 6.75 9.81
CA MET A 10 1.38 6.07 10.92
C MET A 10 0.60 4.82 10.52
N LYS A 11 0.37 4.61 9.23
CA LYS A 11 -0.43 3.48 8.74
C LYS A 11 0.46 2.35 8.27
N ASP A 12 0.19 1.18 8.79
CA ASP A 12 0.89 -0.03 8.38
C ASP A 12 0.44 -0.48 6.99
N VAL A 13 1.43 -0.89 6.20
CA VAL A 13 1.26 -1.53 4.90
C VAL A 13 2.07 -2.81 4.93
N PHE A 14 1.51 -3.89 4.41
CA PHE A 14 2.17 -5.19 4.32
C PHE A 14 2.21 -5.64 2.87
N GLY A 15 3.40 -6.01 2.42
CA GLY A 15 3.61 -6.48 1.06
C GLY A 15 4.08 -5.41 0.07
N THR A 16 4.46 -5.91 -1.10
CA THR A 16 5.00 -5.14 -2.21
C THR A 16 4.40 -5.75 -3.47
N ASP A 17 3.76 -4.90 -4.28
CA ASP A 17 3.02 -5.26 -5.49
C ASP A 17 1.74 -6.08 -5.21
N TYR A 18 1.79 -7.04 -4.27
CA TYR A 18 0.64 -7.63 -3.59
C TYR A 18 0.56 -7.12 -2.15
N TYR A 19 -0.59 -6.59 -1.78
CA TYR A 19 -0.86 -6.04 -0.45
C TYR A 19 -1.94 -6.85 0.23
N THR A 20 -1.77 -7.10 1.53
CA THR A 20 -2.78 -7.80 2.32
C THR A 20 -3.95 -6.89 2.65
N GLU A 21 -5.10 -7.50 2.94
CA GLU A 21 -6.36 -6.79 3.22
C GLU A 21 -6.32 -5.84 4.42
N ASP A 22 -5.39 -6.05 5.35
CA ASP A 22 -5.17 -5.20 6.52
C ASP A 22 -4.29 -3.96 6.24
N SER A 23 -3.75 -3.84 5.02
CA SER A 23 -3.00 -2.66 4.61
C SER A 23 -3.92 -1.48 4.33
N ASP A 24 -3.52 -0.27 4.71
CA ASP A 24 -4.25 0.92 4.27
C ASP A 24 -4.13 1.10 2.75
N VAL A 25 -5.26 1.08 2.06
CA VAL A 25 -5.34 1.14 0.59
C VAL A 25 -4.67 2.39 0.02
N CYS A 26 -4.84 3.55 0.65
CA CYS A 26 -4.30 4.80 0.13
C CYS A 26 -2.78 4.84 0.29
N VAL A 27 -2.28 4.41 1.46
CA VAL A 27 -0.83 4.30 1.72
C VAL A 27 -0.21 3.22 0.84
N ALA A 28 -0.87 2.08 0.65
CA ALA A 28 -0.44 1.01 -0.26
C ALA A 28 -0.38 1.49 -1.72
N ALA A 29 -1.35 2.29 -2.17
CA ALA A 29 -1.35 2.84 -3.51
C ALA A 29 -0.20 3.84 -3.75
N VAL A 30 0.14 4.67 -2.75
CA VAL A 30 1.32 5.54 -2.81
C VAL A 30 2.61 4.73 -2.74
N HIS A 31 2.69 3.73 -1.86
CA HIS A 31 3.81 2.78 -1.81
C HIS A 31 4.04 2.11 -3.17
N ALA A 32 2.97 1.69 -3.84
CA ALA A 32 2.99 1.12 -5.19
C ALA A 32 3.32 2.13 -6.31
N GLY A 33 3.33 3.43 -6.00
CA GLY A 33 3.52 4.51 -6.99
C GLY A 33 2.32 4.66 -7.94
N LYS A 34 1.14 4.18 -7.53
CA LYS A 34 -0.13 4.27 -8.29
C LYS A 34 -0.98 5.46 -7.89
N LEU A 35 -0.63 6.11 -6.78
CA LEU A 35 -1.29 7.30 -6.27
C LEU A 35 -0.23 8.30 -5.81
N TRP A 36 -0.54 9.59 -5.90
CA TRP A 36 0.27 10.67 -5.34
C TRP A 36 -0.16 11.00 -3.92
N GLU A 37 0.69 11.70 -3.15
CA GLU A 37 0.44 12.02 -1.74
C GLU A 37 -0.81 12.91 -1.54
N GLU A 38 -1.17 13.69 -2.57
CA GLU A 38 -2.35 14.55 -2.60
C GLU A 38 -3.68 13.78 -2.63
N GLY A 39 -3.65 12.48 -2.98
CA GLY A 39 -4.81 11.60 -3.07
C GLY A 39 -5.34 11.41 -4.49
N GLY A 40 -6.57 10.91 -4.60
CA GLY A 40 -7.20 10.57 -5.88
C GLY A 40 -8.06 9.30 -5.85
N ALA A 41 -8.47 8.86 -7.04
CA ALA A 41 -9.17 7.59 -7.21
C ALA A 41 -8.16 6.45 -7.32
N VAL A 42 -8.49 5.31 -6.74
CA VAL A 42 -7.72 4.07 -6.83
C VAL A 42 -8.67 2.94 -7.16
N GLU A 43 -8.21 2.02 -8.01
CA GLU A 43 -8.91 0.80 -8.35
C GLU A 43 -8.12 -0.38 -7.76
N ILE A 44 -8.83 -1.35 -7.18
CA ILE A 44 -8.24 -2.49 -6.49
C ILE A 44 -8.69 -3.75 -7.20
N THR A 45 -7.73 -4.59 -7.57
CA THR A 45 -7.99 -5.96 -8.01
C THR A 45 -7.57 -6.92 -6.90
N ARG A 46 -8.47 -7.83 -6.51
CA ARG A 46 -8.14 -8.86 -5.51
C ARG A 46 -7.37 -9.98 -6.19
N PHE A 47 -6.33 -10.46 -5.50
CA PHE A 47 -5.52 -11.59 -5.93
C PHE A 47 -5.42 -12.58 -4.77
N ASN A 48 -5.75 -13.85 -5.01
CA ASN A 48 -5.87 -14.89 -3.99
C ASN A 48 -4.72 -15.91 -3.99
N GLU A 49 -3.75 -15.79 -4.90
CA GLU A 49 -2.68 -16.77 -5.10
C GLU A 49 -1.30 -16.26 -4.61
N ALA A 50 -1.25 -15.13 -3.90
CA ALA A 50 0.01 -14.62 -3.38
C ALA A 50 0.49 -15.48 -2.20
N THR A 51 1.50 -16.30 -2.43
CA THR A 51 2.10 -17.20 -1.43
C THR A 51 3.21 -16.53 -0.61
N THR A 52 3.60 -15.30 -0.95
CA THR A 52 4.68 -14.59 -0.24
C THR A 52 4.45 -13.09 -0.27
N ILE A 53 4.32 -12.49 0.90
CA ILE A 53 4.10 -11.05 1.08
C ILE A 53 5.40 -10.43 1.60
N ASN A 54 6.19 -9.83 0.71
CA ASN A 54 7.46 -9.20 1.07
C ASN A 54 7.29 -7.69 1.29
N GLY A 55 7.80 -7.17 2.40
CA GLY A 55 7.88 -5.74 2.69
C GLY A 55 9.12 -5.10 2.06
N THR A 56 8.97 -3.87 1.58
CA THR A 56 10.05 -3.06 1.01
C THR A 56 9.88 -1.58 1.36
N LEU A 57 10.91 -0.78 1.07
CA LEU A 57 10.81 0.68 1.06
C LEU A 57 10.61 1.14 -0.38
N LYS A 58 9.40 1.58 -0.73
CA LYS A 58 9.08 2.21 -2.01
C LYS A 58 8.36 3.54 -1.78
N ASN A 59 8.65 4.54 -2.61
CA ASN A 59 8.01 5.85 -2.56
C ASN A 59 7.96 6.46 -1.14
N ARG A 60 9.05 6.30 -0.38
CA ARG A 60 9.23 6.79 1.01
C ARG A 60 8.31 6.15 2.07
N ILE A 61 7.57 5.11 1.70
CA ILE A 61 6.73 4.31 2.60
C ILE A 61 7.43 2.97 2.84
N VAL A 62 7.51 2.53 4.09
CA VAL A 62 7.99 1.20 4.44
C VAL A 62 6.79 0.27 4.55
N SER A 63 6.79 -0.81 3.78
CA SER A 63 5.89 -1.95 3.99
C SER A 63 6.59 -3.06 4.76
N LYS A 64 5.82 -3.84 5.52
CA LYS A 64 6.28 -4.99 6.30
C LYS A 64 6.07 -6.29 5.51
N SER A 65 6.91 -7.28 5.75
CA SER A 65 6.67 -8.64 5.24
C SER A 65 5.61 -9.35 6.08
N ARG A 66 4.95 -10.34 5.48
CA ARG A 66 4.01 -11.23 6.16
C ARG A 66 4.14 -12.65 5.59
N GLU A 67 4.07 -13.63 6.48
CA GLU A 67 4.04 -15.06 6.12
C GLU A 67 2.65 -15.48 5.63
#